data_AF-A0A9P6AI97-F1
#
_entry.id   AF-A0A9P6AI97-F1
#
_cell.length_a   1.000
_cell.length_b   1.000
_cell.length_c   1.000
_cell.angle_alpha   90.00
_cell.angle_beta   90.00
_cell.angle_gamma   90.00
#
_symmetry.space_group_name_H-M   'P 1'
#
loop_
_entity.id
_entity.type
_entity.pdbx_description
1 polymer ?
#
loop_
_entity_poly.entity_id
_entity_poly.type
_entity_poly.pdbx_seq_one_letter_code
_entity_poly.pdbx_strand_id
1 'polypeptide(L)'
;MSLHVDGLIAPRSSLPELLDQYKSLIKEAKGLCITTENPKSTKTPVSVQRFLKAMLDCAPPGARDYVINSILATQGDPEKLLLQANIWFNNIIIPMRASGEKTPSGITPKPDPPIQVEFTPRTVKFDELTRERDGYRTSVTRLPLIGCLDVGPEESRAYVELAHIIPWSTISRKKDADELHATWGIIQQFGGIPPSDITGRINEPFNRLVMTLDEHHSFDRFDWCLIPDPYHIPPIPHCYMVRVHEKMHGTPVDGTIVTFLDHRDPGDTTHLPDPRFLRLHAAVAGIIHMSGAAEYIAKYLQDLRETRVLATDGGTPIMTLLTVHSLNKV
;
A
#
# COMPACT_ATOMS: atom_id res chain seq x y z
N MET A 1 -4.58 -61.02 3.61
CA MET A 1 -3.48 -60.13 4.02
C MET A 1 -3.69 -58.80 3.31
N SER A 2 -4.36 -57.84 3.95
CA SER A 2 -4.49 -56.49 3.41
C SER A 2 -3.93 -55.54 4.45
N LEU A 3 -2.85 -54.86 4.08
CA LEU A 3 -2.03 -54.02 4.94
C LEU A 3 -2.80 -52.72 5.22
N HIS A 4 -3.04 -52.46 6.51
CA HIS A 4 -3.34 -51.12 7.01
C HIS A 4 -2.16 -50.21 6.70
N VAL A 5 -2.45 -49.05 6.11
CA VAL A 5 -1.51 -47.93 6.04
C VAL A 5 -2.10 -46.82 6.90
N ASP A 6 -1.92 -46.94 8.21
CA ASP A 6 -2.12 -45.83 9.14
C ASP A 6 -1.00 -44.82 8.93
N GLY A 7 -1.22 -43.88 8.00
CA GLY A 7 -0.43 -42.67 7.92
C GLY A 7 -0.73 -41.79 9.13
N LEU A 8 0.12 -41.83 10.15
CA LEU A 8 0.19 -40.80 11.19
C LEU A 8 0.52 -39.46 10.53
N ILE A 9 -0.52 -38.72 10.14
CA ILE A 9 -0.42 -37.29 9.93
C ILE A 9 -0.23 -36.70 11.34
N ALA A 10 0.97 -36.22 11.64
CA ALA A 10 1.21 -35.47 12.87
C ALA A 10 0.13 -34.37 12.99
N PRO A 11 -0.52 -34.21 14.15
CA PRO A 11 -1.56 -33.21 14.31
C PRO A 11 -0.96 -31.83 13.98
N ARG A 12 -1.59 -31.10 13.04
CA ARG A 12 -1.24 -29.69 12.80
C ARG A 12 -1.40 -28.96 14.13
N SER A 13 -0.34 -28.28 14.56
CA SER A 13 -0.37 -27.47 15.79
C SER A 13 -1.55 -26.49 15.75
N SER A 14 -2.18 -26.28 16.90
CA SER A 14 -3.30 -25.36 17.02
C SER A 14 -2.84 -23.91 16.85
N LEU A 15 -3.74 -23.01 16.42
CA LEU A 15 -3.41 -21.58 16.25
C LEU A 15 -2.81 -20.93 17.52
N PRO A 16 -3.27 -21.22 18.75
CA PRO A 16 -2.63 -20.74 19.98
C PRO A 16 -1.17 -21.18 20.12
N GLU A 17 -0.86 -22.45 19.84
CA GLU A 17 0.52 -22.98 19.91
C GLU A 17 1.43 -22.30 18.88
N LEU A 18 0.93 -22.12 17.65
CA LEU A 18 1.66 -21.43 16.59
C LEU A 18 1.93 -19.96 16.96
N LEU A 19 0.98 -19.29 17.60
CA LEU A 19 1.14 -17.92 18.11
C LEU A 19 2.19 -17.84 19.22
N ASP A 20 2.27 -18.80 20.12
CA ASP A 20 3.26 -18.80 21.20
C ASP A 20 4.66 -19.11 20.67
N GLN A 21 4.79 -20.02 19.70
CA GLN A 21 6.05 -20.22 18.97
C GLN A 21 6.48 -18.94 18.25
N TYR A 22 5.58 -18.29 17.52
CA TYR A 22 5.83 -16.99 16.89
C TYR A 22 6.34 -15.96 17.89
N LYS A 23 5.67 -15.80 19.05
CA LYS A 23 6.07 -14.84 20.09
C LYS A 23 7.45 -15.16 20.67
N SER A 24 7.83 -16.43 20.71
CA SER A 24 9.17 -16.84 21.12
C SER A 24 10.21 -16.41 20.08
N LEU A 25 9.98 -16.70 18.80
CA LEU A 25 10.94 -16.41 17.73
C LEU A 25 11.17 -14.91 17.50
N ILE A 26 10.15 -14.06 17.65
CA ILE A 26 10.35 -12.61 17.50
C ILE A 26 11.25 -12.00 18.58
N LYS A 27 11.56 -12.73 19.67
CA LYS A 27 12.54 -12.28 20.67
C LYS A 27 13.97 -12.32 20.12
N GLU A 28 14.26 -13.25 19.20
CA GLU A 28 15.56 -13.36 18.53
C GLU A 28 15.83 -12.16 17.60
N ALA A 29 14.79 -11.44 17.20
CA ALA A 29 14.91 -10.19 16.43
C ALA A 29 15.34 -8.97 17.28
N LYS A 30 15.62 -9.15 18.58
CA LYS A 30 16.01 -8.04 19.47
C LYS A 30 17.32 -7.41 19.00
N GLY A 31 17.31 -6.10 18.80
CA GLY A 31 18.47 -5.33 18.33
C GLY A 31 18.62 -5.29 16.80
N LEU A 32 17.91 -6.14 16.06
CA LEU A 32 17.89 -6.09 14.60
C LEU A 32 17.06 -4.89 14.11
N CYS A 33 17.55 -4.25 13.06
CA CYS A 33 16.92 -3.08 12.47
C CYS A 33 16.84 -3.22 10.95
N ILE A 34 15.71 -2.78 10.40
CA ILE A 34 15.55 -2.56 8.97
C ILE A 34 16.22 -1.23 8.64
N THR A 35 17.18 -1.29 7.72
CA THR A 35 17.85 -0.12 7.15
C THR A 35 17.87 -0.24 5.63
N THR A 36 17.66 0.87 4.95
CA THR A 36 17.83 1.03 3.50
C THR A 36 19.23 1.58 3.26
N GLU A 37 19.85 1.23 2.14
CA GLU A 37 21.27 1.43 1.80
C GLU A 37 21.77 2.90 1.66
N ASN A 38 21.28 3.85 2.45
CA ASN A 38 21.88 5.19 2.55
C ASN A 38 22.71 5.31 3.85
N PRO A 39 24.04 5.11 3.80
CA PRO A 39 24.92 5.14 4.97
C PRO A 39 25.10 6.53 5.61
N LYS A 40 24.58 7.62 4.99
CA LYS A 40 24.62 8.98 5.56
C LYS A 40 23.33 9.40 6.27
N SER A 41 22.34 8.52 6.33
CA SER A 41 21.03 8.81 6.88
C SER A 41 21.05 8.90 8.41
N THR A 42 20.62 10.04 8.97
CA THR A 42 20.37 10.26 10.41
C THR A 42 19.05 9.64 10.91
N LYS A 43 18.41 8.79 10.09
CA LYS A 43 17.10 8.20 10.41
C LYS A 43 17.23 7.18 11.53
N THR A 44 16.28 7.22 12.46
CA THR A 44 16.08 6.15 13.43
C THR A 44 15.64 4.88 12.71
N PRO A 45 16.43 3.79 12.73
CA PRO A 45 16.09 2.55 12.05
C PRO A 45 14.79 1.93 12.56
N VAL A 46 14.12 1.13 11.73
CA VAL A 46 12.88 0.43 12.14
C VAL A 46 13.25 -0.88 12.83
N SER A 47 12.81 -1.06 14.08
CA SER A 47 13.05 -2.31 14.81
C SER A 47 12.34 -3.49 14.14
N VAL A 48 13.09 -4.54 13.80
CA VAL A 48 12.52 -5.77 13.20
C VAL A 48 11.46 -6.38 14.11
N GLN A 49 11.73 -6.46 15.41
CA GLN A 49 10.75 -6.99 16.37
C GLN A 49 9.42 -6.21 16.36
N ARG A 50 9.48 -4.87 16.37
CA ARG A 50 8.26 -4.04 16.30
C ARG A 50 7.54 -4.22 14.97
N PHE A 51 8.29 -4.27 13.88
CA PHE A 51 7.75 -4.47 12.54
C PHE A 51 7.04 -5.82 12.38
N LEU A 52 7.69 -6.92 12.77
CA LEU A 52 7.11 -8.26 12.69
C LEU A 52 5.84 -8.37 13.54
N LYS A 53 5.84 -7.80 14.75
CA LYS A 53 4.65 -7.74 15.61
C LYS A 53 3.51 -6.96 14.91
N ALA A 54 3.82 -5.80 14.34
CA ALA A 54 2.84 -5.00 13.62
C ALA A 54 2.26 -5.73 12.40
N MET A 55 3.07 -6.49 11.65
CA MET A 55 2.61 -7.34 10.55
C MET A 55 1.54 -8.35 11.01
N LEU A 56 1.71 -8.97 12.19
CA LEU A 56 0.73 -9.92 12.72
C LEU A 56 -0.52 -9.22 13.27
N ASP A 57 -0.33 -8.14 14.03
CA ASP A 57 -1.42 -7.42 14.68
C ASP A 57 -2.35 -6.75 13.66
N CYS A 58 -1.80 -6.30 12.52
CA CYS A 58 -2.55 -5.66 11.44
C CYS A 58 -2.94 -6.61 10.29
N ALA A 59 -2.63 -7.90 10.39
CA ALA A 59 -2.89 -8.86 9.33
C ALA A 59 -4.40 -8.90 8.98
N PRO A 60 -4.79 -8.78 7.70
CA PRO A 60 -6.17 -8.95 7.28
C PRO A 60 -6.75 -10.33 7.69
N PRO A 61 -8.08 -10.48 7.75
CA PRO A 61 -8.71 -11.78 7.99
C PRO A 61 -8.15 -12.85 7.03
N GLY A 62 -7.66 -13.96 7.59
CA GLY A 62 -7.05 -15.06 6.83
C GLY A 62 -5.53 -14.93 6.57
N ALA A 63 -4.92 -13.76 6.80
CA ALA A 63 -3.49 -13.54 6.55
C ALA A 63 -2.58 -13.84 7.76
N ARG A 64 -3.15 -14.04 8.96
CA ARG A 64 -2.38 -14.32 10.18
C ARG A 64 -1.52 -15.57 10.04
N ASP A 65 -2.07 -16.63 9.45
CA ASP A 65 -1.37 -17.90 9.25
C ASP A 65 -0.16 -17.71 8.31
N TYR A 66 -0.29 -16.89 7.27
CA TYR A 66 0.84 -16.54 6.41
C TYR A 66 1.97 -15.88 7.21
N VAL A 67 1.65 -14.85 8.01
CA VAL A 67 2.66 -14.15 8.83
C VAL A 67 3.31 -15.11 9.81
N ILE A 68 2.52 -15.90 10.54
CA ILE A 68 3.03 -16.83 11.55
C ILE A 68 3.95 -17.86 10.88
N ASN A 69 3.48 -18.52 9.82
CA ASN A 69 4.26 -19.56 9.14
C ASN A 69 5.54 -19.02 8.50
N SER A 70 5.51 -17.81 7.92
CA SER A 70 6.72 -17.15 7.41
C SER A 70 7.77 -16.94 8.50
N ILE A 71 7.35 -16.61 9.74
CA ILE A 71 8.27 -16.45 10.87
C ILE A 71 8.72 -17.80 11.41
N LEU A 72 7.84 -18.80 11.53
CA LEU A 72 8.24 -20.14 11.96
C LEU A 72 9.26 -20.78 11.02
N ALA A 73 9.14 -20.55 9.70
CA ALA A 73 10.10 -21.03 8.70
C ALA A 73 11.52 -20.49 8.89
N THR A 74 11.71 -19.38 9.61
CA THR A 74 13.04 -18.86 9.96
C THR A 74 13.73 -19.69 11.03
N GLN A 75 12.98 -20.50 11.80
CA GLN A 75 13.48 -21.30 12.92
C GLN A 75 14.21 -20.45 13.99
N GLY A 76 13.91 -19.15 14.07
CA GLY A 76 14.54 -18.23 15.02
C GLY A 76 15.89 -17.69 14.59
N ASP A 77 16.35 -18.00 13.38
CA ASP A 77 17.58 -17.47 12.81
C ASP A 77 17.47 -15.93 12.62
N PRO A 78 18.32 -15.13 13.30
CA PRO A 78 18.27 -13.67 13.23
C PRO A 78 18.41 -13.11 11.82
N GLU A 79 19.27 -13.70 10.98
CA GLU A 79 19.49 -13.23 9.61
C GLU A 79 18.27 -13.50 8.73
N LYS A 80 17.63 -14.67 8.89
CA LYS A 80 16.39 -15.00 8.16
C LYS A 80 15.21 -14.14 8.62
N LEU A 81 15.13 -13.81 9.91
CA LEU A 81 14.12 -12.88 10.43
C LEU A 81 14.29 -11.48 9.83
N LEU A 82 15.52 -10.97 9.79
CA LEU A 82 15.84 -9.69 9.16
C LEU A 82 15.53 -9.73 7.65
N LEU A 83 15.90 -10.81 6.96
CA LEU A 83 15.61 -10.98 5.53
C LEU A 83 14.10 -10.97 5.28
N GLN A 84 13.31 -11.74 6.03
CA GLN A 84 11.86 -11.79 5.88
C GLN A 84 11.21 -10.41 6.13
N ALA A 85 11.69 -9.67 7.13
CA ALA A 85 11.24 -8.31 7.40
C ALA A 85 11.57 -7.36 6.23
N ASN A 86 12.80 -7.41 5.70
CA ASN A 86 13.20 -6.62 4.54
C ASN A 86 12.39 -6.95 3.28
N ILE A 87 12.07 -8.23 3.04
CA ILE A 87 11.24 -8.65 1.91
C ILE A 87 9.87 -7.95 1.98
N TRP A 88 9.18 -8.00 3.12
CA TRP A 88 7.88 -7.33 3.27
C TRP A 88 8.00 -5.81 3.18
N PHE A 89 9.02 -5.24 3.84
CA PHE A 89 9.24 -3.80 3.89
C PHE A 89 9.51 -3.19 2.51
N ASN A 90 10.40 -3.82 1.73
CA ASN A 90 10.82 -3.31 0.43
C ASN A 90 9.83 -3.61 -0.69
N ASN A 91 9.06 -4.71 -0.60
CA ASN A 91 8.14 -5.10 -1.67
C ASN A 91 6.73 -4.51 -1.53
N ILE A 92 6.26 -4.24 -0.31
CA ILE A 92 4.91 -3.72 -0.05
C ILE A 92 4.92 -2.37 0.66
N ILE A 93 5.59 -2.26 1.80
CA ILE A 93 5.46 -1.09 2.68
C ILE A 93 6.01 0.19 2.01
N ILE A 94 7.26 0.16 1.57
CA ILE A 94 7.86 1.31 0.86
C ILE A 94 7.10 1.61 -0.45
N PRO A 95 6.85 0.62 -1.34
CA PRO A 95 6.20 0.89 -2.61
C PRO A 95 4.79 1.47 -2.47
N MET A 96 3.98 1.00 -1.52
CA MET A 96 2.65 1.55 -1.31
C MET A 96 2.68 3.01 -0.86
N ARG A 97 3.61 3.40 0.02
CA ARG A 97 3.73 4.79 0.47
C ARG A 97 4.42 5.74 -0.53
N ALA A 98 5.24 5.21 -1.41
CA ALA A 98 5.97 6.05 -2.36
C ALA A 98 5.11 6.74 -3.44
N SER A 99 3.82 6.40 -3.50
CA SER A 99 2.85 7.04 -4.40
C SER A 99 2.43 8.43 -3.91
N GLY A 100 2.23 8.60 -2.60
CA GLY A 100 1.66 9.80 -1.94
C GLY A 100 2.49 11.06 -1.96
N GLU A 101 3.46 11.05 -2.82
CA GLU A 101 4.63 11.86 -2.72
C GLU A 101 5.07 12.20 -4.19
N LYS A 102 4.18 11.95 -5.17
CA LYS A 102 4.25 12.28 -6.59
C LYS A 102 2.90 12.74 -7.18
N THR A 103 2.60 14.02 -7.04
CA THR A 103 1.99 14.79 -8.13
C THR A 103 2.44 16.24 -8.04
N PRO A 104 3.46 16.72 -8.79
CA PRO A 104 3.45 18.09 -9.24
C PRO A 104 2.34 18.18 -10.29
N SER A 105 1.24 18.85 -9.96
CA SER A 105 0.34 19.35 -10.99
C SER A 105 1.19 20.19 -11.96
N GLY A 106 1.36 19.74 -13.20
CA GLY A 106 1.85 20.60 -14.29
C GLY A 106 3.07 20.16 -15.11
N ILE A 107 3.63 18.95 -14.98
CA ILE A 107 4.67 18.49 -15.91
C ILE A 107 4.38 17.07 -16.39
N THR A 108 3.55 16.96 -17.43
CA THR A 108 3.68 15.88 -18.41
C THR A 108 5.10 15.97 -18.98
N PRO A 109 5.94 14.92 -18.90
CA PRO A 109 7.17 14.89 -19.68
C PRO A 109 6.79 15.02 -21.15
N LYS A 110 7.41 15.95 -21.88
CA LYS A 110 7.37 15.91 -23.34
C LYS A 110 7.90 14.53 -23.77
N PRO A 111 7.15 13.73 -24.53
CA PRO A 111 7.69 12.49 -25.05
C PRO A 111 8.79 12.81 -26.07
N ASP A 112 9.92 12.12 -25.94
CA ASP A 112 10.85 11.96 -27.06
C ASP A 112 10.11 11.35 -28.28
N PRO A 113 10.53 11.66 -29.52
CA PRO A 113 9.81 11.26 -30.73
C PRO A 113 9.76 9.73 -30.93
N PRO A 114 8.83 9.22 -31.76
CA PRO A 114 7.77 8.34 -31.26
C PRO A 114 8.13 6.86 -31.36
N ILE A 115 8.02 6.15 -30.22
CA ILE A 115 7.29 4.89 -30.23
C ILE A 115 5.83 5.29 -30.09
N GLN A 116 5.00 5.01 -31.09
CA GLN A 116 3.56 5.28 -31.05
C GLN A 116 2.93 4.44 -29.92
N VAL A 117 2.96 4.97 -28.71
CA VAL A 117 2.00 4.60 -27.67
C VAL A 117 0.85 5.56 -27.87
N GLU A 118 -0.22 5.07 -28.49
CA GLU A 118 -1.48 5.79 -28.59
C GLU A 118 -1.82 6.40 -27.22
N PHE A 119 -2.08 7.70 -27.16
CA PHE A 119 -2.86 8.28 -26.07
C PHE A 119 -4.24 7.62 -26.13
N THR A 120 -4.40 6.49 -25.43
CA THR A 120 -5.62 5.68 -25.58
C THR A 120 -6.81 6.45 -24.98
N PRO A 121 -7.96 6.48 -25.67
CA PRO A 121 -9.24 6.97 -25.14
C PRO A 121 -9.75 6.25 -23.86
N ARG A 122 -9.06 5.20 -23.41
CA ARG A 122 -9.49 4.31 -22.32
C ARG A 122 -9.31 4.92 -20.93
N THR A 123 -8.24 5.67 -20.68
CA THR A 123 -7.96 6.25 -19.35
C THR A 123 -8.95 7.33 -18.96
N VAL A 124 -9.30 8.22 -19.91
CA VAL A 124 -10.34 9.25 -19.71
C VAL A 124 -11.69 8.62 -19.38
N LYS A 125 -12.00 7.46 -19.98
CA LYS A 125 -13.23 6.72 -19.71
C LYS A 125 -13.30 6.23 -18.25
N PHE A 126 -12.22 5.66 -17.71
CA PHE A 126 -12.21 5.18 -16.32
C PHE A 126 -12.23 6.31 -15.29
N ASP A 127 -11.63 7.45 -15.62
CA ASP A 127 -11.69 8.63 -14.76
C ASP A 127 -13.13 9.11 -14.59
N GLU A 128 -13.85 9.26 -15.70
CA GLU A 128 -15.24 9.69 -15.68
C GLU A 128 -16.16 8.65 -15.03
N LEU A 129 -15.95 7.37 -15.34
CA LEU A 129 -16.64 6.25 -14.71
C LEU A 129 -16.54 6.30 -13.18
N THR A 130 -15.38 6.66 -12.64
CA THR A 130 -15.15 6.77 -11.20
C THR A 130 -15.90 7.98 -10.61
N ARG A 131 -15.96 9.11 -11.32
CA ARG A 131 -16.72 10.30 -10.88
C ARG A 131 -18.22 10.06 -10.92
N GLU A 132 -18.72 9.46 -11.98
CA GLU A 132 -20.13 9.09 -12.13
C GLU A 132 -20.54 8.09 -11.04
N ARG A 133 -19.72 7.06 -10.77
CA ARG A 133 -19.92 6.12 -9.66
C ARG A 133 -20.15 6.85 -8.35
N ASP A 134 -19.35 7.86 -8.01
CA ASP A 134 -19.45 8.60 -6.75
C ASP A 134 -20.46 9.76 -6.78
N GLY A 135 -21.21 9.92 -7.88
CA GLY A 135 -22.21 10.97 -8.06
C GLY A 135 -21.60 12.38 -8.13
N TYR A 136 -20.41 12.50 -8.73
CA TYR A 136 -19.63 13.74 -8.81
C TYR A 136 -19.37 14.39 -7.44
N ARG A 137 -19.08 13.56 -6.43
CA ARG A 137 -18.70 13.98 -5.08
C ARG A 137 -17.44 13.25 -4.64
N THR A 138 -16.65 13.85 -3.74
CA THR A 138 -15.51 13.13 -3.14
C THR A 138 -16.00 11.86 -2.46
N SER A 139 -15.19 10.81 -2.51
CA SER A 139 -15.53 9.48 -2.03
C SER A 139 -15.83 9.43 -0.53
N VAL A 140 -15.15 10.26 0.26
CA VAL A 140 -15.20 10.22 1.73
C VAL A 140 -15.96 11.41 2.31
N THR A 141 -15.51 12.64 2.04
CA THR A 141 -16.14 13.86 2.59
C THR A 141 -17.39 14.32 1.85
N ARG A 142 -17.72 13.69 0.72
CA ARG A 142 -18.90 13.99 -0.12
C ARG A 142 -18.98 15.43 -0.62
N LEU A 143 -17.84 16.13 -0.69
CA LEU A 143 -17.74 17.47 -1.25
C LEU A 143 -18.08 17.43 -2.76
N PRO A 144 -18.91 18.36 -3.26
CA PRO A 144 -19.27 18.38 -4.67
C PRO A 144 -18.08 18.74 -5.56
N LEU A 145 -17.92 18.05 -6.69
CA LEU A 145 -16.90 18.34 -7.70
C LEU A 145 -17.32 19.51 -8.61
N ILE A 146 -16.33 20.07 -9.31
CA ILE A 146 -16.54 20.91 -10.49
C ILE A 146 -17.18 20.05 -11.59
N GLY A 147 -18.49 20.14 -11.74
CA GLY A 147 -19.31 19.30 -12.62
C GLY A 147 -20.54 18.67 -11.95
N CYS A 148 -20.59 18.68 -10.61
CA CYS A 148 -21.79 18.27 -9.89
C CYS A 148 -22.94 19.26 -10.15
N LEU A 149 -24.03 18.77 -10.75
CA LEU A 149 -25.18 19.57 -11.17
C LEU A 149 -26.14 19.88 -10.01
N ASP A 150 -26.13 19.05 -8.97
CA ASP A 150 -27.02 19.14 -7.81
C ASP A 150 -26.38 19.95 -6.67
N VAL A 151 -25.95 21.18 -6.98
CA VAL A 151 -25.18 22.02 -6.05
C VAL A 151 -25.67 23.47 -6.14
N GLY A 152 -26.12 24.00 -5.02
CA GLY A 152 -26.57 25.40 -4.93
C GLY A 152 -25.44 26.41 -5.22
N PRO A 153 -25.77 27.68 -5.51
CA PRO A 153 -24.77 28.71 -5.81
C PRO A 153 -23.83 29.02 -4.62
N GLU A 154 -24.27 28.75 -3.38
CA GLU A 154 -23.52 29.01 -2.15
C GLU A 154 -22.61 27.84 -1.73
N GLU A 155 -22.72 26.68 -2.38
CA GLU A 155 -21.92 25.49 -2.03
C GLU A 155 -20.54 25.52 -2.71
N SER A 156 -19.49 25.40 -1.90
CA SER A 156 -18.11 25.32 -2.38
C SER A 156 -17.87 23.99 -3.09
N ARG A 157 -17.25 24.06 -4.27
CA ARG A 157 -16.86 22.88 -5.06
C ARG A 157 -15.39 22.56 -4.86
N ALA A 158 -15.05 21.28 -4.93
CA ALA A 158 -13.70 20.76 -4.77
C ALA A 158 -13.01 20.53 -6.13
N TYR A 159 -11.74 20.91 -6.20
CA TYR A 159 -10.78 20.32 -7.14
C TYR A 159 -10.37 18.94 -6.62
N VAL A 160 -10.32 17.96 -7.51
CA VAL A 160 -10.12 16.57 -7.12
C VAL A 160 -9.10 15.85 -7.99
N GLU A 161 -8.54 14.80 -7.42
CA GLU A 161 -7.72 13.79 -8.06
C GLU A 161 -8.36 12.41 -7.86
N LEU A 162 -7.89 11.44 -8.64
CA LEU A 162 -8.30 10.04 -8.51
C LEU A 162 -7.17 9.26 -7.87
N ALA A 163 -7.27 9.05 -6.57
CA ALA A 163 -6.31 8.33 -5.75
C ALA A 163 -6.42 6.83 -6.00
N HIS A 164 -5.29 6.16 -6.25
CA HIS A 164 -5.26 4.69 -6.28
C HIS A 164 -5.25 4.14 -4.84
N ILE A 165 -5.97 3.04 -4.59
CA ILE A 165 -5.93 2.33 -3.30
C ILE A 165 -4.65 1.49 -3.22
N ILE A 166 -4.38 0.72 -4.28
CA ILE A 166 -3.10 0.05 -4.52
C ILE A 166 -2.40 0.82 -5.65
N PRO A 167 -1.33 1.55 -5.34
CA PRO A 167 -0.71 2.43 -6.32
C PRO A 167 0.19 1.70 -7.30
N TRP A 168 0.45 2.36 -8.43
CA TRP A 168 1.37 1.89 -9.48
C TRP A 168 2.76 1.58 -8.93
N SER A 169 3.26 2.35 -7.97
CA SER A 169 4.57 2.13 -7.35
C SER A 169 4.70 0.74 -6.73
N THR A 170 3.60 0.11 -6.31
CA THR A 170 3.58 -1.25 -5.76
C THR A 170 3.93 -2.30 -6.82
N ILE A 171 3.39 -2.16 -8.03
CA ILE A 171 3.41 -3.21 -9.06
C ILE A 171 4.19 -2.84 -10.33
N SER A 172 4.66 -1.59 -10.43
CA SER A 172 5.26 -1.02 -11.65
C SER A 172 6.55 -0.23 -11.38
N ARG A 173 7.29 -0.59 -10.32
CA ARG A 173 8.69 -0.16 -10.21
C ARG A 173 9.54 -0.95 -11.23
N LYS A 174 10.76 -0.47 -11.50
CA LYS A 174 11.84 -1.24 -12.15
C LYS A 174 12.25 -2.42 -11.25
N LYS A 175 11.30 -3.29 -10.93
CA LYS A 175 11.49 -4.55 -10.26
C LYS A 175 11.95 -5.53 -11.32
N ASP A 176 12.93 -6.34 -10.98
CA ASP A 176 13.19 -7.53 -11.77
C ASP A 176 12.03 -8.53 -11.61
N ALA A 177 12.11 -9.65 -12.34
CA ALA A 177 11.06 -10.65 -12.32
C ALA A 177 10.87 -11.26 -10.92
N ASP A 178 11.95 -11.42 -10.15
CA ASP A 178 11.92 -12.07 -8.84
C ASP A 178 11.30 -11.15 -7.77
N GLU A 179 11.67 -9.87 -7.76
CA GLU A 179 11.05 -8.85 -6.91
C GLU A 179 9.56 -8.68 -7.21
N LEU A 180 9.18 -8.69 -8.48
CA LEU A 180 7.78 -8.62 -8.89
C LEU A 180 7.01 -9.87 -8.45
N HIS A 181 7.62 -11.06 -8.58
CA HIS A 181 7.03 -12.31 -8.13
C HIS A 181 6.84 -12.33 -6.61
N ALA A 182 7.85 -11.90 -5.84
CA ALA A 182 7.76 -11.77 -4.39
C ALA A 182 6.65 -10.79 -3.98
N THR A 183 6.56 -9.65 -4.65
CA THR A 183 5.50 -8.65 -4.43
C THR A 183 4.12 -9.27 -4.62
N TRP A 184 3.90 -9.96 -5.73
CA TRP A 184 2.63 -10.63 -6.02
C TRP A 184 2.31 -11.73 -5.01
N GLY A 185 3.31 -12.52 -4.62
CA GLY A 185 3.16 -13.52 -3.57
C GLY A 185 2.67 -12.90 -2.26
N ILE A 186 3.23 -11.75 -1.85
CA ILE A 186 2.79 -11.05 -0.64
C ILE A 186 1.39 -10.46 -0.81
N ILE A 187 1.08 -9.79 -1.92
CA ILE A 187 -0.27 -9.23 -2.18
C ILE A 187 -1.33 -10.33 -2.14
N GLN A 188 -1.03 -11.50 -2.69
CA GLN A 188 -1.94 -12.64 -2.67
C GLN A 188 -2.10 -13.25 -1.28
N GLN A 189 -1.00 -13.57 -0.59
CA GLN A 189 -1.06 -14.29 0.69
C GLN A 189 -1.44 -13.38 1.87
N PHE A 190 -0.97 -12.13 1.87
CA PHE A 190 -1.25 -11.16 2.93
C PHE A 190 -2.50 -10.32 2.63
N GLY A 191 -2.67 -9.86 1.39
CA GLY A 191 -3.80 -9.04 0.98
C GLY A 191 -5.04 -9.83 0.55
N GLY A 192 -4.90 -11.12 0.25
CA GLY A 192 -5.98 -11.93 -0.33
C GLY A 192 -6.32 -11.52 -1.77
N ILE A 193 -5.38 -10.91 -2.50
CA ILE A 193 -5.60 -10.32 -3.81
C ILE A 193 -4.78 -11.10 -4.86
N PRO A 194 -5.42 -11.94 -5.69
CA PRO A 194 -4.76 -12.58 -6.81
C PRO A 194 -4.21 -11.55 -7.81
N PRO A 195 -3.04 -11.77 -8.42
CA PRO A 195 -2.50 -10.87 -9.46
C PRO A 195 -3.45 -10.62 -10.63
N SER A 196 -4.29 -11.62 -10.98
CA SER A 196 -5.31 -11.52 -12.03
C SER A 196 -6.34 -10.41 -11.81
N ASP A 197 -6.55 -10.02 -10.55
CA ASP A 197 -7.64 -9.10 -10.19
C ASP A 197 -7.25 -7.64 -10.44
N ILE A 198 -5.96 -7.34 -10.53
CA ILE A 198 -5.41 -5.98 -10.66
C ILE A 198 -4.49 -5.80 -11.88
N THR A 199 -3.84 -6.85 -12.38
CA THR A 199 -2.92 -6.76 -13.52
C THR A 199 -3.67 -6.29 -14.76
N GLY A 200 -3.21 -5.19 -15.37
CA GLY A 200 -3.88 -4.55 -16.52
C GLY A 200 -5.17 -3.80 -16.18
N ARG A 201 -5.58 -3.80 -14.90
CA ARG A 201 -6.85 -3.25 -14.39
C ARG A 201 -6.67 -2.23 -13.27
N ILE A 202 -5.43 -1.82 -12.99
CA ILE A 202 -5.10 -0.91 -11.89
C ILE A 202 -5.79 0.47 -11.96
N ASN A 203 -6.18 0.93 -13.16
CA ASN A 203 -6.87 2.21 -13.37
C ASN A 203 -8.40 2.10 -13.30
N GLU A 204 -8.95 0.92 -13.03
CA GLU A 204 -10.38 0.69 -12.91
C GLU A 204 -10.95 1.34 -11.63
N PRO A 205 -12.25 1.69 -11.61
CA PRO A 205 -12.87 2.36 -10.47
C PRO A 205 -12.72 1.60 -9.15
N PHE A 206 -12.73 0.26 -9.15
CA PHE A 206 -12.60 -0.52 -7.92
C PHE A 206 -11.26 -0.33 -7.19
N ASN A 207 -10.24 0.24 -7.86
CA ASN A 207 -8.96 0.60 -7.26
C ASN A 207 -8.81 2.12 -7.07
N ARG A 208 -9.88 2.91 -7.22
CA ARG A 208 -9.79 4.38 -7.24
C ARG A 208 -10.83 5.08 -6.37
N LEU A 209 -10.39 6.15 -5.74
CA LEU A 209 -11.18 7.04 -4.90
C LEU A 209 -11.07 8.47 -5.43
N VAL A 210 -12.18 9.19 -5.44
CA VAL A 210 -12.26 10.62 -5.76
C VAL A 210 -11.92 11.40 -4.50
N MET A 211 -10.84 12.17 -4.51
CA MET A 211 -10.36 12.90 -3.33
C MET A 211 -9.96 14.32 -3.70
N THR A 212 -10.11 15.26 -2.77
CA THR A 212 -9.38 16.53 -2.84
C THR A 212 -7.87 16.29 -2.82
N LEU A 213 -7.09 17.30 -3.24
CA LEU A 213 -5.63 17.21 -3.21
C LEU A 213 -5.09 16.90 -1.79
N ASP A 214 -5.64 17.54 -0.77
CA ASP A 214 -5.20 17.33 0.62
C ASP A 214 -5.62 15.96 1.18
N GLU A 215 -6.83 15.49 0.86
CA GLU A 215 -7.26 14.14 1.20
C GLU A 215 -6.38 13.09 0.51
N HIS A 216 -6.09 13.27 -0.77
CA HIS A 216 -5.23 12.37 -1.53
C HIS A 216 -3.84 12.33 -0.91
N HIS A 217 -3.21 13.48 -0.68
CA HIS A 217 -1.88 13.54 -0.08
C HIS A 217 -1.80 12.86 1.29
N SER A 218 -2.79 13.07 2.17
CA SER A 218 -2.83 12.44 3.49
C SER A 218 -3.17 10.94 3.43
N PHE A 219 -4.02 10.51 2.50
CA PHE A 219 -4.35 9.10 2.28
C PHE A 219 -3.14 8.29 1.81
N ASP A 220 -2.39 8.89 0.90
CA ASP A 220 -1.29 8.26 0.17
C ASP A 220 0.00 8.26 1.04
N ARG A 221 0.05 9.11 2.07
CA ARG A 221 0.96 9.05 3.22
C ARG A 221 0.57 8.04 4.31
N PHE A 222 -0.63 7.44 4.22
CA PHE A 222 -1.21 6.58 5.25
C PHE A 222 -1.48 7.31 6.58
N ASP A 223 -1.74 8.62 6.54
CA ASP A 223 -2.13 9.39 7.74
C ASP A 223 -3.53 8.96 8.22
N TRP A 224 -4.36 8.39 7.33
CA TRP A 224 -5.65 7.78 7.63
C TRP A 224 -5.96 6.62 6.66
N CYS A 225 -6.92 5.78 7.03
CA CYS A 225 -7.42 4.69 6.19
C CYS A 225 -8.92 4.44 6.41
N LEU A 226 -9.49 3.52 5.64
CA LEU A 226 -10.87 3.03 5.79
C LEU A 226 -10.85 1.63 6.37
N ILE A 227 -11.44 1.45 7.56
CA ILE A 227 -11.58 0.15 8.22
C ILE A 227 -13.04 -0.33 8.16
N PRO A 228 -13.32 -1.65 8.23
CA PRO A 228 -14.69 -2.14 8.32
C PRO A 228 -15.45 -1.45 9.45
N ASP A 229 -16.73 -1.17 9.23
CA ASP A 229 -17.61 -0.61 10.26
C ASP A 229 -17.64 -1.52 11.50
N PRO A 230 -17.13 -1.06 12.66
CA PRO A 230 -17.05 -1.89 13.86
C PRO A 230 -18.37 -1.97 14.63
N TYR A 231 -19.37 -1.16 14.26
CA TYR A 231 -20.64 -1.07 14.99
C TYR A 231 -21.66 -2.13 14.52
N HIS A 232 -21.38 -2.84 13.42
CA HIS A 232 -22.24 -3.87 12.86
C HIS A 232 -21.53 -5.23 12.80
N ILE A 233 -22.20 -6.28 13.29
CA ILE A 233 -21.70 -7.66 13.27
C ILE A 233 -22.81 -8.56 12.67
N PRO A 234 -22.63 -9.07 11.43
CA PRO A 234 -21.48 -8.89 10.55
C PRO A 234 -21.36 -7.45 9.99
N PRO A 235 -20.16 -7.03 9.53
CA PRO A 235 -19.98 -5.72 8.90
C PRO A 235 -20.88 -5.53 7.69
N ILE A 236 -21.38 -4.30 7.50
CA ILE A 236 -22.20 -3.94 6.34
C ILE A 236 -21.28 -3.89 5.09
N PRO A 237 -21.61 -4.59 4.00
CA PRO A 237 -20.83 -4.54 2.76
C PRO A 237 -20.67 -3.10 2.24
N HIS A 238 -19.47 -2.77 1.80
CA HIS A 238 -19.10 -1.43 1.28
C HIS A 238 -19.35 -0.25 2.25
N CYS A 239 -19.54 -0.54 3.54
CA CYS A 239 -19.59 0.44 4.62
C CYS A 239 -18.29 0.38 5.43
N TYR A 240 -17.68 1.54 5.65
CA TYR A 240 -16.40 1.68 6.31
C TYR A 240 -16.42 2.84 7.28
N MET A 241 -15.48 2.83 8.22
CA MET A 241 -15.22 3.94 9.12
C MET A 241 -13.84 4.52 8.83
N VAL A 242 -13.74 5.84 8.80
CA VAL A 242 -12.46 6.54 8.76
C VAL A 242 -11.68 6.25 10.04
N ARG A 243 -10.42 5.89 9.88
CA ARG A 243 -9.44 5.73 10.96
C ARG A 243 -8.26 6.64 10.73
N VAL A 244 -8.10 7.66 11.57
CA VAL A 244 -6.96 8.58 11.52
C VAL A 244 -5.83 8.04 12.40
N HIS A 245 -4.63 7.95 11.83
CA HIS A 245 -3.40 7.59 12.53
C HIS A 245 -2.55 8.82 12.87
N GLU A 246 -2.53 9.81 11.97
CA GLU A 246 -1.84 11.09 12.14
C GLU A 246 -2.74 12.22 11.65
N LYS A 247 -2.97 13.25 12.47
CA LYS A 247 -3.85 14.36 12.08
C LYS A 247 -3.08 15.38 11.26
N MET A 248 -3.39 15.47 9.98
CA MET A 248 -2.78 16.39 9.02
C MET A 248 -3.85 17.25 8.33
N HIS A 249 -3.43 18.28 7.61
CA HIS A 249 -4.35 18.97 6.70
C HIS A 249 -4.89 17.97 5.67
N GLY A 250 -6.21 17.99 5.43
CA GLY A 250 -6.86 17.05 4.52
C GLY A 250 -7.29 15.72 5.12
N THR A 251 -6.93 15.39 6.37
CA THR A 251 -7.46 14.17 6.98
C THR A 251 -8.96 14.31 7.23
N PRO A 252 -9.81 13.37 6.76
CA PRO A 252 -11.22 13.35 7.11
C PRO A 252 -11.41 13.22 8.63
N VAL A 253 -12.62 13.52 9.10
CA VAL A 253 -12.95 13.40 10.52
C VAL A 253 -12.89 11.93 10.94
N ASP A 254 -12.08 11.62 11.96
CA ASP A 254 -11.98 10.26 12.52
C ASP A 254 -13.36 9.75 12.98
N GLY A 255 -13.64 8.48 12.71
CA GLY A 255 -14.94 7.88 13.03
C GLY A 255 -16.06 8.18 12.04
N THR A 256 -15.83 8.95 10.97
CA THR A 256 -16.82 9.16 9.91
C THR A 256 -17.18 7.84 9.26
N ILE A 257 -18.49 7.55 9.14
CA ILE A 257 -19.00 6.38 8.40
C ILE A 257 -19.15 6.75 6.92
N VAL A 258 -18.61 5.90 6.06
CA VAL A 258 -18.60 6.05 4.60
C VAL A 258 -19.22 4.81 3.98
N THR A 259 -20.30 5.00 3.21
CA THR A 259 -20.92 3.93 2.43
C THR A 259 -20.72 4.21 0.95
N PHE A 260 -20.09 3.27 0.25
CA PHE A 260 -19.93 3.36 -1.20
C PHE A 260 -21.15 2.81 -1.93
N LEU A 261 -21.61 3.57 -2.92
CA LEU A 261 -22.75 3.23 -3.78
C LEU A 261 -22.37 3.61 -5.22
N ASP A 262 -22.83 2.84 -6.21
CA ASP A 262 -22.70 3.25 -7.61
C ASP A 262 -23.92 4.09 -7.97
N HIS A 263 -23.71 5.40 -8.12
CA HIS A 263 -24.77 6.35 -8.41
C HIS A 263 -25.34 6.24 -9.82
N ARG A 264 -24.74 5.43 -10.71
CA ARG A 264 -25.27 5.16 -12.06
C ARG A 264 -26.24 3.98 -12.06
N ASP A 265 -25.93 2.95 -11.30
CA ASP A 265 -26.74 1.75 -11.13
C ASP A 265 -26.71 1.31 -9.65
N PRO A 266 -27.70 1.73 -8.83
CA PRO A 266 -27.72 1.49 -7.39
C PRO A 266 -27.73 0.01 -6.93
N GLY A 267 -27.62 -0.98 -7.81
CA GLY A 267 -27.40 -2.40 -7.48
C GLY A 267 -26.05 -2.96 -7.92
N ASP A 268 -25.27 -2.22 -8.71
CA ASP A 268 -24.00 -2.69 -9.24
C ASP A 268 -22.84 -2.42 -8.27
N THR A 269 -22.21 -3.50 -7.80
CA THR A 269 -21.05 -3.41 -6.91
C THR A 269 -19.72 -3.55 -7.64
N THR A 270 -19.71 -3.80 -8.95
CA THR A 270 -18.49 -4.14 -9.71
C THR A 270 -17.51 -2.97 -9.84
N HIS A 271 -18.01 -1.74 -9.74
CA HIS A 271 -17.22 -0.51 -9.82
C HIS A 271 -16.87 0.07 -8.45
N LEU A 272 -17.45 -0.47 -7.36
CA LEU A 272 -17.17 -0.01 -6.01
C LEU A 272 -15.73 -0.36 -5.61
N PRO A 273 -15.10 0.42 -4.71
CA PRO A 273 -13.80 0.09 -4.17
C PRO A 273 -13.74 -1.36 -3.66
N ASP A 274 -12.76 -2.13 -4.14
CA ASP A 274 -12.63 -3.53 -3.74
C ASP A 274 -12.30 -3.60 -2.24
N PRO A 275 -13.14 -4.28 -1.43
CA PRO A 275 -12.92 -4.38 0.01
C PRO A 275 -11.56 -4.96 0.40
N ARG A 276 -10.97 -5.83 -0.43
CA ARG A 276 -9.64 -6.40 -0.20
C ARG A 276 -8.55 -5.34 -0.31
N PHE A 277 -8.70 -4.40 -1.24
CA PHE A 277 -7.70 -3.37 -1.50
C PHE A 277 -7.72 -2.36 -0.36
N LEU A 278 -8.91 -1.96 0.09
CA LEU A 278 -9.09 -1.12 1.29
C LEU A 278 -8.53 -1.79 2.55
N ARG A 279 -8.77 -3.10 2.74
CA ARG A 279 -8.17 -3.86 3.86
C ARG A 279 -6.65 -3.92 3.79
N LEU A 280 -6.07 -4.12 2.61
CA LEU A 280 -4.61 -4.10 2.46
C LEU A 280 -4.05 -2.71 2.79
N HIS A 281 -4.67 -1.63 2.29
CA HIS A 281 -4.28 -0.26 2.61
C HIS A 281 -4.35 0.01 4.11
N ALA A 282 -5.45 -0.34 4.78
CA ALA A 282 -5.61 -0.19 6.21
C ALA A 282 -4.60 -1.02 7.03
N ALA A 283 -4.30 -2.24 6.60
CA ALA A 283 -3.28 -3.07 7.23
C ALA A 283 -1.89 -2.41 7.13
N VAL A 284 -1.54 -1.89 5.96
CA VAL A 284 -0.27 -1.17 5.75
C VAL A 284 -0.22 0.12 6.56
N ALA A 285 -1.31 0.87 6.67
CA ALA A 285 -1.41 2.04 7.57
C ALA A 285 -1.07 1.63 9.01
N GLY A 286 -1.76 0.62 9.53
CA GLY A 286 -1.52 0.06 10.86
C GLY A 286 -0.07 -0.36 11.06
N ILE A 287 0.52 -1.07 10.09
CA ILE A 287 1.92 -1.54 10.16
C ILE A 287 2.90 -0.37 10.22
N ILE A 288 2.73 0.63 9.34
CA ILE A 288 3.62 1.80 9.27
C ILE A 288 3.65 2.54 10.61
N HIS A 289 2.48 2.75 11.21
CA HIS A 289 2.36 3.49 12.46
C HIS A 289 2.77 2.65 13.68
N MET A 290 2.29 1.41 13.80
CA MET A 290 2.62 0.54 14.95
C MET A 290 4.10 0.14 15.01
N SER A 291 4.77 0.05 13.86
CA SER A 291 6.21 -0.26 13.80
C SER A 291 7.10 0.97 14.01
N GLY A 292 6.56 2.18 13.94
CA GLY A 292 7.33 3.43 13.92
C GLY A 292 8.06 3.69 12.59
N ALA A 293 7.68 2.99 11.51
CA ALA A 293 8.29 3.16 10.20
C ALA A 293 7.88 4.47 9.49
N ALA A 294 6.88 5.18 10.02
CA ALA A 294 6.33 6.38 9.40
C ALA A 294 7.42 7.44 9.08
N GLU A 295 8.17 7.88 10.08
CA GLU A 295 9.20 8.91 9.87
C GLU A 295 10.38 8.39 9.03
N TYR A 296 10.74 7.12 9.23
CA TYR A 296 11.83 6.47 8.50
C TYR A 296 11.57 6.48 6.98
N ILE A 297 10.37 6.05 6.57
CA ILE A 297 10.00 5.97 5.15
C ILE A 297 9.91 7.39 4.56
N ALA A 298 9.32 8.36 5.26
CA ALA A 298 9.22 9.74 4.79
C ALA A 298 10.61 10.32 4.43
N LYS A 299 11.55 10.23 5.38
CA LYS A 299 12.92 10.70 5.17
C LYS A 299 13.62 9.91 4.06
N TYR A 300 13.37 8.60 3.95
CA TYR A 300 13.92 7.78 2.86
C TYR A 300 13.43 8.20 1.48
N LEU A 301 12.13 8.43 1.31
CA LEU A 301 11.58 8.87 0.04
C LEU A 301 12.03 10.30 -0.29
N GLN A 302 12.16 11.18 0.70
CA GLN A 302 12.73 12.51 0.54
C GLN A 302 14.19 12.46 0.04
N ASP A 303 15.07 11.70 0.70
CA ASP A 303 16.47 11.56 0.29
C ASP A 303 16.59 11.05 -1.16
N LEU A 304 15.74 10.10 -1.55
CA LEU A 304 15.70 9.57 -2.91
C LEU A 304 15.30 10.63 -3.94
N ARG A 305 14.48 11.62 -3.57
CA ARG A 305 14.18 12.76 -4.44
C ARG A 305 15.38 13.69 -4.54
N GLU A 306 15.93 14.11 -3.41
CA GLU A 306 17.01 15.09 -3.36
C GLU A 306 18.25 14.57 -4.11
N THR A 307 18.58 13.28 -3.93
CA THR A 307 19.67 12.62 -4.67
C THR A 307 19.43 12.58 -6.19
N ARG A 308 18.16 12.57 -6.63
CA ARG A 308 17.79 12.64 -8.05
C ARG A 308 17.73 14.07 -8.61
N VAL A 309 17.68 15.09 -7.75
CA VAL A 309 17.53 16.51 -8.10
C VAL A 309 18.87 17.27 -8.07
N LEU A 310 19.91 16.73 -7.41
CA LEU A 310 21.30 17.23 -7.55
C LEU A 310 21.86 16.78 -8.92
N ALA A 311 22.15 17.64 -9.90
CA ALA A 311 22.81 18.94 -9.82
C ALA A 311 22.05 20.09 -10.50
N THR A 312 21.85 21.18 -9.77
CA THR A 312 21.45 22.48 -10.33
C THR A 312 22.64 23.33 -10.81
N ASP A 313 23.87 22.88 -10.61
CA ASP A 313 25.11 23.57 -11.04
C ASP A 313 25.89 22.79 -12.11
N GLY A 314 25.34 21.68 -12.64
CA GLY A 314 26.01 20.85 -13.65
C GLY A 314 27.28 20.14 -13.16
N GLY A 315 27.57 20.19 -11.86
CA GLY A 315 28.78 19.66 -11.24
C GLY A 315 28.59 18.30 -10.58
N THR A 316 27.90 17.34 -11.21
CA THR A 316 27.96 15.95 -10.68
C THR A 316 29.30 15.34 -11.09
N PRO A 317 30.20 14.97 -10.17
CA PRO A 317 31.45 14.33 -10.54
C PRO A 317 31.11 12.95 -11.12
N ILE A 318 31.25 12.83 -12.44
CA ILE A 318 30.98 11.61 -13.23
C ILE A 318 31.68 10.37 -12.64
N MET A 319 32.78 10.56 -11.92
CA MET A 319 33.49 9.49 -11.21
C MET A 319 32.68 8.83 -10.08
N THR A 320 31.78 9.56 -9.42
CA THR A 320 30.93 8.99 -8.35
C THR A 320 29.86 8.05 -8.91
N LEU A 321 29.35 8.34 -10.12
CA LEU A 321 28.40 7.48 -10.82
C LEU A 321 29.06 6.23 -11.43
N LEU A 322 30.33 6.33 -11.85
CA LEU A 322 31.08 5.19 -12.39
C LEU A 322 31.55 4.19 -11.32
N THR A 323 31.64 4.60 -10.05
CA THR A 323 32.04 3.69 -8.96
C THR A 323 30.92 2.68 -8.62
N VAL A 324 29.65 3.05 -8.83
CA VAL A 324 28.51 2.13 -8.61
C VAL A 324 28.34 1.14 -9.79
N HIS A 325 28.82 1.48 -10.99
CA HIS A 325 28.71 0.61 -12.16
C HIS A 325 29.89 -0.37 -12.34
N SER A 326 30.96 -0.23 -11.55
CA SER A 326 32.18 -1.05 -11.68
C SER A 326 32.36 -2.13 -10.61
N LEU A 327 31.39 -2.33 -9.71
CA LEU A 327 31.41 -3.44 -8.74
C LEU A 327 30.62 -4.69 -9.16
N ASN A 328 30.08 -4.75 -10.39
CA ASN A 328 29.38 -5.93 -10.93
C ASN A 328 30.15 -6.68 -12.03
N LYS A 329 31.48 -6.65 -11.99
CA LYS A 329 32.32 -7.60 -12.75
C LYS A 329 33.58 -7.97 -11.97
N VAL A 330 33.48 -8.99 -11.12
CA VAL A 330 34.35 -10.18 -11.12
C VAL A 330 33.51 -11.36 -10.66
#